data_AF-B1I475-F1
#
_entry.id   AF-B1I475-F1
#
_cell.length_a   1.000
_cell.length_b   1.000
_cell.length_c   1.000
_cell.angle_alpha   90.00
_cell.angle_beta   90.00
_cell.angle_gamma   90.00
#
_symmetry.space_group_name_H-M   'P 1'
#
loop_
_entity.id
_entity.type
_entity.pdbx_description
1 polymer ?
#
loop_
_entity_poly.entity_id
_entity_poly.type
_entity_poly.pdbx_seq_one_letter_code
_entity_poly.pdbx_strand_id
1 'polypeptide(L)'
;MNIGEIYALAVQRGMEHDPRGLEGVEKVLAREKERFAGLKEDERDEFDQERLTNPYSDTRILYGDPETPVRRVLAGVDMEVGELLLADRLRERGRSIDLVITHHPEGKALASLHEVMHLQEDVLARLGVPINVAEGILASRISEVKRGILPLNHNRAVDVARILDIPFMCLHTTADNLVNDFLQKYLDERRPETLKDLLKTLKEVPEYKEAVRLNAGPTIVIGSPERRAGKIVVDMTGGTGGSEDAYARLATAGVGTLVVMHISEKHRKEAEANHIQVVVAGHMASDSLGLNLFLDELVRRGIEIVPCAGLLRVNRTAEQ
;
A
#
# COMPACT_ATOMS: atom_id res chain seq x y z
N MET A 1 6.90 -18.85 13.01
CA MET A 1 5.66 -18.07 13.11
C MET A 1 4.56 -18.83 12.39
N ASN A 2 3.30 -18.59 12.74
CA ASN A 2 2.14 -19.01 11.94
C ASN A 2 1.61 -17.85 11.08
N ILE A 3 0.61 -18.11 10.23
CA ILE A 3 0.02 -17.10 9.34
C ILE A 3 -0.66 -15.97 10.14
N GLY A 4 -1.37 -16.30 11.21
CA GLY A 4 -2.03 -15.33 12.08
C GLY A 4 -1.05 -14.34 12.71
N GLU A 5 0.09 -14.82 13.20
CA GLU A 5 1.17 -13.99 13.75
C GLU A 5 1.79 -13.08 12.68
N ILE A 6 1.98 -13.58 11.46
CA ILE A 6 2.48 -12.78 10.32
C ILE A 6 1.48 -11.67 9.98
N TYR A 7 0.20 -12.00 9.92
CA TYR A 7 -0.87 -11.05 9.64
C TYR A 7 -1.00 -9.96 10.73
N ALA A 8 -1.04 -10.37 12.00
CA ALA A 8 -1.08 -9.44 13.12
C ALA A 8 0.14 -8.50 13.14
N LEU A 9 1.34 -9.04 12.85
CA LEU A 9 2.54 -8.23 12.71
C LEU A 9 2.41 -7.23 11.55
N ALA A 10 1.88 -7.63 10.40
CA ALA A 10 1.70 -6.71 9.26
C ALA A 10 0.74 -5.56 9.60
N VAL A 11 -0.39 -5.87 10.23
CA VAL A 11 -1.36 -4.86 10.69
C VAL A 11 -0.71 -3.92 11.71
N GLN A 12 -0.03 -4.47 12.72
CA GLN A 12 0.68 -3.66 13.72
C GLN A 12 1.69 -2.71 13.07
N ARG A 13 2.54 -3.20 12.17
CA ARG A 13 3.56 -2.38 11.49
C ARG A 13 2.92 -1.30 10.62
N GLY A 14 1.82 -1.62 9.96
CA GLY A 14 1.03 -0.65 9.20
C GLY A 14 0.44 0.47 10.07
N MET A 15 -0.06 0.13 11.27
CA MET A 15 -0.59 1.11 12.23
C MET A 15 0.50 2.02 12.81
N GLU A 16 1.68 1.46 13.11
CA GLU A 16 2.84 2.21 13.62
C GLU A 16 3.34 3.28 12.64
N HIS A 17 3.13 3.07 11.34
CA HIS A 17 3.60 3.95 10.25
C HIS A 17 2.43 4.67 9.55
N ASP A 18 1.24 4.61 10.12
CA ASP A 18 0.06 5.25 9.53
C ASP A 18 0.23 6.78 9.53
N PRO A 19 -0.02 7.49 8.41
CA PRO A 19 0.12 8.94 8.35
C PRO A 19 -0.87 9.68 9.27
N ARG A 20 -1.92 9.01 9.75
CA ARG A 20 -2.85 9.52 10.78
C ARG A 20 -2.32 9.36 12.20
N GLY A 21 -1.18 8.70 12.39
CA GLY A 21 -0.64 8.32 13.69
C GLY A 21 -1.54 7.35 14.45
N LEU A 22 -0.98 6.76 15.52
CA LEU A 22 -1.69 5.76 16.34
C LEU A 22 -3.03 6.27 16.88
N GLU A 23 -3.09 7.52 17.36
CA GLU A 23 -4.33 8.12 17.87
C GLU A 23 -5.44 8.20 16.80
N GLY A 24 -5.08 8.52 15.55
CA GLY A 24 -6.02 8.55 14.43
C GLY A 24 -6.55 7.16 14.11
N VAL A 25 -5.67 6.16 14.09
CA VAL A 25 -6.04 4.76 13.88
C VAL A 25 -6.94 4.24 14.99
N GLU A 26 -6.62 4.53 16.26
CA GLU A 26 -7.43 4.12 17.41
C GLU A 26 -8.85 4.70 17.35
N LYS A 27 -9.00 5.95 16.88
CA LYS A 27 -10.32 6.55 16.65
C LYS A 27 -11.13 5.80 15.59
N VAL A 28 -10.49 5.35 14.52
CA VAL A 28 -11.15 4.54 13.48
C VAL A 28 -11.63 3.21 14.06
N LEU A 29 -10.75 2.49 14.77
CA LEU A 29 -11.11 1.22 15.40
C LEU A 29 -12.21 1.38 16.46
N ALA A 30 -12.18 2.47 17.24
CA ALA A 30 -13.22 2.77 18.22
C ALA A 30 -14.58 2.98 17.55
N ARG A 31 -14.63 3.73 16.44
CA ARG A 31 -15.86 3.94 15.65
C ARG A 31 -16.41 2.63 15.09
N GLU A 32 -15.55 1.74 14.59
CA GLU A 32 -15.98 0.42 14.09
C GLU A 32 -16.54 -0.47 15.20
N LYS A 33 -15.94 -0.44 16.40
CA LYS A 33 -16.48 -1.14 17.58
C LYS A 33 -17.83 -0.58 18.04
N GLU A 34 -17.98 0.73 18.05
CA GLU A 34 -19.25 1.39 18.36
C GLU A 34 -20.32 1.01 17.31
N ARG A 35 -19.96 1.04 16.03
CA ARG A 35 -20.84 0.62 14.94
C ARG A 35 -21.31 -0.81 15.15
N PHE A 36 -20.39 -1.75 15.37
CA PHE A 36 -20.70 -3.16 15.61
C PHE A 36 -21.59 -3.38 16.85
N ALA A 37 -21.33 -2.67 17.94
CA ALA A 37 -22.15 -2.76 19.16
C ALA A 37 -23.61 -2.30 18.91
N GLY A 38 -23.80 -1.31 18.03
CA GLY A 38 -25.11 -0.79 17.66
C GLY A 38 -25.89 -1.61 16.62
N LEU A 39 -25.26 -2.59 15.97
CA LEU A 39 -25.91 -3.44 14.97
C LEU A 39 -26.92 -4.41 15.60
N LYS A 40 -28.03 -4.64 14.88
CA LYS A 40 -28.99 -5.71 15.17
C LYS A 40 -28.37 -7.09 14.87
N GLU A 41 -28.98 -8.16 15.39
CA GLU A 41 -28.45 -9.52 15.20
C GLU A 41 -28.29 -9.91 13.73
N ASP A 42 -29.25 -9.57 12.87
CA ASP A 42 -29.21 -9.85 11.43
C ASP A 42 -28.10 -9.08 10.70
N GLU A 43 -27.81 -7.86 11.13
CA GLU A 43 -26.74 -7.03 10.55
C GLU A 43 -25.34 -7.46 11.03
N ARG A 44 -25.24 -8.14 12.18
CA ARG A 44 -23.95 -8.62 12.73
C ARG A 44 -23.37 -9.77 11.92
N ASP A 45 -24.21 -10.59 11.31
CA ASP A 45 -23.77 -11.70 10.46
C ASP A 45 -23.13 -11.22 9.15
N GLU A 46 -23.53 -10.04 8.66
CA GLU A 46 -22.97 -9.41 7.45
C GLU A 46 -21.73 -8.54 7.73
N PHE A 47 -21.45 -8.26 9.01
CA PHE A 47 -20.35 -7.37 9.39
C PHE A 47 -18.99 -8.07 9.30
N ASP A 48 -18.03 -7.45 8.61
CA ASP A 48 -16.64 -7.90 8.60
C ASP A 48 -15.97 -7.65 9.96
N GLN A 49 -15.96 -8.67 10.81
CA GLN A 49 -15.40 -8.60 12.17
C GLN A 49 -13.90 -8.24 12.20
N GLU A 50 -13.18 -8.44 11.09
CA GLU A 50 -11.78 -8.03 10.97
C GLU A 50 -11.60 -6.51 11.19
N ARG A 51 -12.62 -5.71 10.88
CA ARG A 51 -12.61 -4.25 11.07
C ARG A 51 -12.49 -3.82 12.54
N LEU A 52 -12.74 -4.72 13.48
CA LEU A 52 -12.64 -4.43 14.92
C LEU A 52 -11.19 -4.36 15.41
N THR A 53 -10.28 -4.99 14.67
CA THR A 53 -8.86 -5.13 15.03
C THR A 53 -7.92 -4.65 13.93
N ASN A 54 -8.37 -4.59 12.68
CA ASN A 54 -7.61 -4.12 11.54
C ASN A 54 -8.33 -2.94 10.86
N PRO A 55 -7.74 -1.74 10.84
CA PRO A 55 -8.34 -0.55 10.26
C PRO A 55 -8.24 -0.50 8.72
N TYR A 56 -7.58 -1.47 8.07
CA TYR A 56 -7.29 -1.48 6.64
C TYR A 56 -8.09 -2.58 5.95
N SER A 57 -9.11 -2.23 5.16
CA SER A 57 -10.02 -3.20 4.52
C SER A 57 -9.36 -4.03 3.41
N ASP A 58 -8.24 -3.56 2.88
CA ASP A 58 -7.50 -4.09 1.74
C ASP A 58 -6.31 -5.00 2.13
N THR A 59 -6.09 -5.23 3.42
CA THR A 59 -5.09 -6.18 3.95
C THR A 59 -5.81 -7.34 4.65
N ARG A 60 -5.71 -8.57 4.12
CA ARG A 60 -6.46 -9.74 4.60
C ARG A 60 -5.69 -11.05 4.43
N ILE A 61 -5.93 -11.99 5.34
CA ILE A 61 -5.82 -13.42 5.01
C ILE A 61 -6.97 -13.74 4.06
N LEU A 62 -6.64 -14.22 2.86
CA LEU A 62 -7.60 -14.50 1.80
C LEU A 62 -8.03 -15.97 1.82
N TYR A 63 -7.09 -16.86 2.12
CA TYR A 63 -7.33 -18.29 2.31
C TYR A 63 -6.23 -18.92 3.19
N GLY A 64 -6.58 -19.98 3.92
CA GLY A 64 -5.66 -20.75 4.76
C GLY A 64 -6.01 -20.67 6.25
N ASP A 65 -5.52 -21.66 7.01
CA ASP A 65 -5.65 -21.69 8.46
C ASP A 65 -4.62 -20.74 9.11
N PRO A 66 -5.04 -19.73 9.90
CA PRO A 66 -4.12 -18.85 10.63
C PRO A 66 -3.08 -19.57 11.48
N GLU A 67 -3.36 -20.79 11.94
CA GLU A 67 -2.44 -21.58 12.76
C GLU A 67 -1.36 -22.33 11.95
N THR A 68 -1.42 -22.28 10.62
CA THR A 68 -0.44 -22.92 9.74
C THR A 68 0.98 -22.37 9.99
N PRO A 69 1.96 -23.22 10.36
CA PRO A 69 3.35 -22.78 10.52
C PRO A 69 3.97 -22.39 9.18
N VAL A 70 4.68 -21.25 9.14
CA VAL A 70 5.31 -20.72 7.92
C VAL A 70 6.83 -20.76 8.05
N ARG A 71 7.49 -21.36 7.06
CA ARG A 71 8.95 -21.36 6.91
C ARG A 71 9.41 -20.75 5.59
N ARG A 72 8.64 -20.91 4.52
CA ARG A 72 8.92 -20.32 3.20
C ARG A 72 7.71 -19.61 2.63
N VAL A 73 7.91 -18.37 2.21
CA VAL A 73 6.92 -17.50 1.58
C VAL A 73 7.28 -17.31 0.11
N LEU A 74 6.29 -17.40 -0.79
CA LEU A 74 6.38 -16.82 -2.12
C LEU A 74 5.73 -15.43 -2.08
N ALA A 75 6.48 -14.38 -2.38
CA ALA A 75 6.02 -13.00 -2.28
C ALA A 75 6.18 -12.24 -3.60
N GLY A 76 5.19 -11.43 -3.94
CA GLY A 76 5.18 -10.60 -5.14
C GLY A 76 4.24 -9.41 -5.02
N VAL A 77 4.28 -8.52 -6.00
CA VAL A 77 3.36 -7.37 -6.07
C VAL A 77 1.99 -7.83 -6.58
N ASP A 78 1.98 -8.52 -7.73
CA ASP A 78 0.78 -9.09 -8.36
C ASP A 78 0.80 -10.61 -8.26
N MET A 79 0.12 -11.20 -7.27
CA MET A 79 0.00 -12.67 -7.19
C MET A 79 -1.39 -13.12 -7.62
N GLU A 80 -1.53 -13.44 -8.91
CA GLU A 80 -2.78 -13.93 -9.47
C GLU A 80 -2.75 -15.46 -9.64
N VAL A 81 -3.60 -15.98 -10.52
CA VAL A 81 -3.68 -17.42 -10.83
C VAL A 81 -2.33 -17.98 -11.31
N GLY A 82 -1.57 -17.23 -12.10
CA GLY A 82 -0.29 -17.69 -12.64
C GLY A 82 0.74 -17.98 -11.55
N GLU A 83 0.82 -17.09 -10.56
CA GLU A 83 1.75 -17.17 -9.44
C GLU A 83 1.35 -18.25 -8.44
N LEU A 84 0.04 -18.49 -8.25
CA LEU A 84 -0.44 -19.63 -7.47
C LEU A 84 -0.08 -20.97 -8.12
N LEU A 85 -0.21 -21.09 -9.45
CA LEU A 85 0.25 -22.28 -10.18
C LEU A 85 1.77 -22.43 -10.13
N LEU A 86 2.52 -21.33 -10.11
CA LEU A 86 3.97 -21.36 -9.88
C LEU A 86 4.29 -21.90 -8.48
N ALA A 87 3.59 -21.44 -7.44
CA ALA A 87 3.76 -21.93 -6.08
C ALA A 87 3.50 -23.43 -5.98
N ASP A 88 2.41 -23.92 -6.58
CA ASP A 88 2.07 -25.34 -6.67
C ASP A 88 3.18 -26.13 -7.37
N ARG A 89 3.65 -25.64 -8.53
CA ARG A 89 4.71 -26.30 -9.29
C ARG A 89 6.03 -26.36 -8.53
N LEU A 90 6.33 -25.37 -7.70
CA LEU A 90 7.49 -25.38 -6.81
C LEU A 90 7.32 -26.43 -5.70
N ARG A 91 6.13 -26.53 -5.09
CA ARG A 91 5.80 -27.57 -4.09
C ARG A 91 5.97 -28.96 -4.67
N GLU A 92 5.46 -29.23 -5.87
CA GLU A 92 5.63 -30.51 -6.58
C GLU A 92 7.11 -30.87 -6.82
N ARG A 93 7.95 -29.86 -7.05
CA ARG A 93 9.40 -30.02 -7.26
C ARG A 93 10.20 -30.12 -5.95
N GLY A 94 9.52 -30.27 -4.81
CA GLY A 94 10.15 -30.40 -3.50
C GLY A 94 10.57 -29.08 -2.86
N ARG A 95 10.22 -27.92 -3.45
CA ARG A 95 10.42 -26.62 -2.82
C ARG A 95 9.13 -26.19 -2.14
N SER A 96 9.00 -26.50 -0.84
CA SER A 96 7.82 -26.13 -0.04
C SER A 96 7.53 -24.63 -0.11
N ILE A 97 6.27 -24.25 -0.32
CA ILE A 97 5.76 -22.90 -0.18
C ILE A 97 4.62 -23.01 0.82
N ASP A 98 4.77 -22.38 1.98
CA ASP A 98 3.81 -22.50 3.09
C ASP A 98 2.79 -21.36 3.07
N LEU A 99 3.12 -20.26 2.40
CA LEU A 99 2.28 -19.07 2.28
C LEU A 99 2.65 -18.29 1.02
N VAL A 100 1.63 -17.77 0.33
CA VAL A 100 1.76 -16.77 -0.73
C VAL A 100 1.35 -15.40 -0.18
N ILE A 101 2.17 -14.38 -0.42
CA ILE A 101 1.89 -12.98 -0.06
C ILE A 101 1.84 -12.13 -1.32
N THR A 102 0.71 -11.46 -1.54
CA THR A 102 0.56 -10.42 -2.57
C THR A 102 0.58 -9.03 -1.96
N HIS A 103 1.04 -8.03 -2.71
CA HIS A 103 0.83 -6.64 -2.35
C HIS A 103 -0.59 -6.22 -2.73
N HIS A 104 -0.92 -6.30 -4.03
CA HIS A 104 -2.20 -5.82 -4.51
C HIS A 104 -3.35 -6.71 -4.01
N PRO A 105 -4.49 -6.10 -3.62
CA PRO A 105 -5.59 -6.84 -3.01
C PRO A 105 -6.24 -7.81 -3.98
N GLU A 106 -6.65 -8.96 -3.44
CA GLU A 106 -7.46 -9.97 -4.12
C GLU A 106 -8.69 -10.30 -3.27
N GLY A 107 -9.68 -10.99 -3.82
CA GLY A 107 -10.83 -11.49 -3.05
C GLY A 107 -11.59 -10.39 -2.30
N LYS A 108 -11.94 -10.70 -1.06
CA LYS A 108 -12.67 -9.77 -0.19
C LYS A 108 -11.93 -8.46 0.08
N ALA A 109 -10.60 -8.46 0.05
CA ALA A 109 -9.80 -7.26 0.24
C ALA A 109 -9.97 -6.30 -0.94
N LEU A 110 -9.95 -6.83 -2.17
CA LEU A 110 -10.21 -6.05 -3.38
C LEU A 110 -11.63 -5.48 -3.41
N ALA A 111 -12.63 -6.31 -3.07
CA ALA A 111 -14.04 -5.87 -3.01
C ALA A 111 -14.24 -4.68 -2.04
N SER A 112 -13.41 -4.62 -1.00
CA SER A 112 -13.48 -3.64 0.08
C SER A 112 -12.45 -2.51 -0.04
N LEU A 113 -11.67 -2.45 -1.13
CA LEU A 113 -10.56 -1.50 -1.30
C LEU A 113 -11.02 -0.04 -1.16
N HIS A 114 -12.21 0.28 -1.65
CA HIS A 114 -12.77 1.63 -1.55
C HIS A 114 -12.93 2.14 -0.10
N GLU A 115 -13.06 1.25 0.89
CA GLU A 115 -13.26 1.67 2.28
C GLU A 115 -12.00 2.27 2.93
N VAL A 116 -10.80 1.78 2.56
CA VAL A 116 -9.55 2.31 3.14
C VAL A 116 -9.24 3.72 2.64
N MET A 117 -9.85 4.16 1.55
CA MET A 117 -9.64 5.50 0.98
C MET A 117 -10.06 6.64 1.91
N HIS A 118 -10.90 6.38 2.92
CA HIS A 118 -11.19 7.38 3.97
C HIS A 118 -9.94 7.80 4.75
N LEU A 119 -8.88 6.99 4.77
CA LEU A 119 -7.56 7.39 5.28
C LEU A 119 -7.06 8.68 4.61
N GLN A 120 -7.33 8.85 3.30
CA GLN A 120 -6.88 10.02 2.56
C GLN A 120 -7.55 11.32 3.03
N GLU A 121 -8.77 11.25 3.60
CA GLU A 121 -9.47 12.42 4.14
C GLU A 121 -8.65 13.04 5.29
N ASP A 122 -8.18 12.18 6.19
CA ASP A 122 -7.33 12.56 7.32
C ASP A 122 -5.93 13.02 6.87
N VAL A 123 -5.37 12.41 5.82
CA VAL A 123 -4.08 12.83 5.24
C VAL A 123 -4.18 14.25 4.67
N LEU A 124 -5.21 14.52 3.86
CA LEU A 124 -5.48 15.86 3.35
C LEU A 124 -5.68 16.86 4.49
N ALA A 125 -6.39 16.44 5.54
CA ALA A 125 -6.60 17.26 6.73
C ALA A 125 -5.28 17.68 7.40
N ARG A 126 -4.37 16.72 7.58
CA ARG A 126 -3.03 16.96 8.12
C ARG A 126 -2.15 17.84 7.24
N LEU A 127 -2.37 17.79 5.93
CA LEU A 127 -1.65 18.64 4.99
C LEU A 127 -2.13 20.09 4.97
N GLY A 128 -3.29 20.39 5.60
CA GLY A 128 -3.84 21.73 5.74
C GLY A 128 -5.18 21.95 5.02
N VAL A 129 -5.78 20.91 4.47
CA VAL A 129 -7.12 20.98 3.86
C VAL A 129 -8.18 20.86 4.96
N PRO A 130 -9.26 21.66 5.01
CA PRO A 130 -10.31 21.45 6.01
C PRO A 130 -10.96 20.06 5.86
N ILE A 131 -11.18 19.34 6.98
CA ILE A 131 -11.67 17.95 6.96
C ILE A 131 -12.99 17.80 6.19
N ASN A 132 -13.95 18.71 6.38
CA ASN A 132 -15.23 18.69 5.67
C ASN A 132 -15.09 18.88 4.15
N VAL A 133 -14.01 19.55 3.69
CA VAL A 133 -13.69 19.67 2.27
C VAL A 133 -13.06 18.37 1.76
N ALA A 134 -12.16 17.77 2.54
CA ALA A 134 -11.53 16.49 2.20
C ALA A 134 -12.56 15.37 2.06
N GLU A 135 -13.47 15.24 3.04
CA GLU A 135 -14.61 14.30 2.99
C GLU A 135 -15.50 14.56 1.76
N GLY A 136 -15.79 15.82 1.46
CA GLY A 136 -16.62 16.18 0.31
C GLY A 136 -16.04 15.76 -1.04
N ILE A 137 -14.74 16.00 -1.28
CA ILE A 137 -14.10 15.64 -2.55
C ILE A 137 -13.85 14.13 -2.67
N LEU A 138 -13.59 13.45 -1.55
CA LEU A 138 -13.33 12.01 -1.56
C LEU A 138 -14.60 11.18 -1.60
N ALA A 139 -15.73 11.64 -1.07
CA ALA A 139 -17.00 10.91 -1.15
C ALA A 139 -17.36 10.52 -2.61
N SER A 140 -17.20 11.45 -3.55
CA SER A 140 -17.44 11.18 -4.98
C SER A 140 -16.46 10.15 -5.54
N ARG A 141 -15.18 10.32 -5.23
CA ARG A 141 -14.10 9.44 -5.71
C ARG A 141 -14.21 8.02 -5.14
N ILE A 142 -14.45 7.88 -3.85
CA ILE A 142 -14.69 6.59 -3.18
C ILE A 142 -15.88 5.88 -3.82
N SER A 143 -16.95 6.61 -4.10
CA SER A 143 -18.13 6.08 -4.78
C SER A 143 -17.84 5.60 -6.21
N GLU A 144 -17.00 6.34 -6.95
CA GLU A 144 -16.52 5.94 -8.28
C GLU A 144 -15.69 4.65 -8.21
N VAL A 145 -14.70 4.59 -7.33
CA VAL A 145 -13.84 3.41 -7.14
C VAL A 145 -14.68 2.20 -6.75
N LYS A 146 -15.61 2.35 -5.80
CA LYS A 146 -16.56 1.29 -5.43
C LYS A 146 -17.27 0.73 -6.66
N ARG A 147 -17.89 1.59 -7.47
CA ARG A 147 -18.62 1.16 -8.68
C ARG A 147 -17.71 0.50 -9.72
N GLY A 148 -16.46 0.95 -9.85
CA GLY A 148 -15.48 0.35 -10.74
C GLY A 148 -15.05 -1.06 -10.34
N ILE A 149 -15.08 -1.35 -9.03
CA ILE A 149 -14.69 -2.65 -8.47
C ILE A 149 -15.86 -3.66 -8.49
N LEU A 150 -17.11 -3.20 -8.31
CA LEU A 150 -18.30 -4.07 -8.30
C LEU A 150 -18.36 -5.16 -9.40
N PRO A 151 -18.03 -4.89 -10.68
CA PRO A 151 -18.15 -5.90 -11.74
C PRO A 151 -17.01 -6.91 -11.79
N LEU A 152 -15.97 -6.79 -10.97
CA LEU A 152 -14.79 -7.65 -11.04
C LEU A 152 -15.07 -9.05 -10.47
N ASN A 153 -14.34 -10.05 -10.98
CA ASN A 153 -14.31 -11.37 -10.37
C ASN A 153 -13.28 -11.40 -9.23
N HIS A 154 -13.71 -10.93 -8.06
CA HIS A 154 -12.86 -10.78 -6.88
C HIS A 154 -12.18 -12.09 -6.44
N ASN A 155 -12.87 -13.23 -6.49
CA ASN A 155 -12.38 -14.47 -5.90
C ASN A 155 -11.53 -15.32 -6.83
N ARG A 156 -11.23 -14.87 -8.06
CA ARG A 156 -10.57 -15.71 -9.07
C ARG A 156 -9.26 -16.33 -8.57
N ALA A 157 -8.36 -15.55 -7.98
CA ALA A 157 -7.11 -16.07 -7.41
C ALA A 157 -7.37 -16.87 -6.12
N VAL A 158 -8.26 -16.37 -5.25
CA VAL A 158 -8.59 -17.02 -3.96
C VAL A 158 -9.18 -18.42 -4.16
N ASP A 159 -10.01 -18.63 -5.17
CA ASP A 159 -10.60 -19.92 -5.49
C ASP A 159 -9.54 -20.93 -5.95
N VAL A 160 -8.55 -20.49 -6.73
CA VAL A 160 -7.40 -21.32 -7.12
C VAL A 160 -6.54 -21.66 -5.91
N ALA A 161 -6.26 -20.69 -5.06
CA ALA A 161 -5.53 -20.91 -3.80
C ALA A 161 -6.23 -21.97 -2.93
N ARG A 162 -7.56 -21.92 -2.85
CA ARG A 162 -8.38 -22.91 -2.14
C ARG A 162 -8.31 -24.31 -2.77
N ILE A 163 -8.41 -24.40 -4.10
CA ILE A 163 -8.36 -25.70 -4.81
C ILE A 163 -6.99 -26.38 -4.63
N LEU A 164 -5.91 -25.59 -4.67
CA LEU A 164 -4.54 -26.09 -4.54
C LEU A 164 -4.07 -26.21 -3.07
N ASP A 165 -4.93 -25.82 -2.14
CA ASP A 165 -4.62 -25.74 -0.71
C ASP A 165 -3.30 -24.98 -0.45
N ILE A 166 -3.23 -23.75 -0.96
CA ILE A 166 -2.09 -22.84 -0.81
C ILE A 166 -2.56 -21.64 0.02
N PRO A 167 -2.09 -21.47 1.26
CA PRO A 167 -2.43 -20.30 2.04
C PRO A 167 -2.02 -19.01 1.33
N PHE A 168 -2.91 -18.02 1.36
CA PHE A 168 -2.80 -16.80 0.57
C PHE A 168 -3.26 -15.58 1.37
N MET A 169 -2.45 -14.51 1.38
CA MET A 169 -2.80 -13.25 2.04
C MET A 169 -2.34 -12.04 1.21
N CYS A 170 -3.02 -10.90 1.40
CA CYS A 170 -2.63 -9.62 0.82
C CYS A 170 -2.21 -8.61 1.88
N LEU A 171 -1.18 -7.83 1.58
CA LEU A 171 -0.62 -6.77 2.43
C LEU A 171 -0.50 -5.49 1.59
N HIS A 172 -1.58 -4.71 1.55
CA HIS A 172 -1.67 -3.52 0.72
C HIS A 172 -1.37 -2.25 1.53
N THR A 173 -2.38 -1.56 2.09
CA THR A 173 -2.18 -0.31 2.85
C THR A 173 -1.16 -0.45 3.99
N THR A 174 -1.04 -1.63 4.60
CA THR A 174 0.00 -1.90 5.62
C THR A 174 1.42 -1.75 5.08
N ALA A 175 1.68 -2.18 3.84
CA ALA A 175 2.96 -2.00 3.16
C ALA A 175 3.12 -0.57 2.63
N ASP A 176 2.03 0.04 2.12
CA ASP A 176 2.01 1.42 1.64
C ASP A 176 2.37 2.42 2.74
N ASN A 177 1.84 2.22 3.95
CA ASN A 177 2.18 3.04 5.11
C ASN A 177 3.69 2.99 5.41
N LEU A 178 4.31 1.81 5.29
CA LEU A 178 5.76 1.65 5.52
C LEU A 178 6.58 2.44 4.49
N VAL A 179 6.24 2.34 3.20
CA VAL A 179 6.97 3.11 2.17
C VAL A 179 6.69 4.60 2.26
N ASN A 180 5.46 5.00 2.55
CA ASN A 180 5.07 6.40 2.70
C ASN A 180 5.87 7.07 3.83
N ASP A 181 5.86 6.46 5.03
CA ASP A 181 6.60 6.96 6.18
C ASP A 181 8.12 6.94 5.96
N PHE A 182 8.65 5.82 5.43
CA PHE A 182 10.08 5.69 5.13
C PHE A 182 10.55 6.81 4.21
N LEU A 183 9.87 7.04 3.08
CA LEU A 183 10.29 8.03 2.10
C LEU A 183 10.08 9.45 2.60
N GLN A 184 9.00 9.73 3.30
CA GLN A 184 8.78 11.07 3.85
C GLN A 184 9.93 11.42 4.81
N LYS A 185 10.27 10.55 5.77
CA LYS A 185 11.42 10.73 6.67
C LYS A 185 12.73 10.84 5.91
N TYR A 186 12.97 9.93 4.96
CA TYR A 186 14.19 9.87 4.17
C TYR A 186 14.45 11.19 3.41
N LEU A 187 13.40 11.78 2.85
CA LEU A 187 13.45 13.05 2.10
C LEU A 187 13.52 14.27 3.03
N ASP A 188 12.80 14.26 4.16
CA ASP A 188 12.83 15.33 5.16
C ASP A 188 14.20 15.47 5.84
N GLU A 189 14.91 14.36 6.01
CA GLU A 189 16.28 14.34 6.52
C GLU A 189 17.27 14.92 5.51
N ARG A 190 17.13 14.57 4.23
CA ARG A 190 18.07 14.96 3.16
C ARG A 190 17.80 16.33 2.56
N ARG A 191 16.57 16.81 2.67
CA ARG A 191 16.10 18.14 2.22
C ARG A 191 16.59 18.50 0.81
N PRO A 192 16.25 17.69 -0.22
CA PRO A 192 16.67 18.00 -1.58
C PRO A 192 16.13 19.37 -2.00
N GLU A 193 17.03 20.26 -2.44
CA GLU A 193 16.66 21.65 -2.76
C GLU A 193 15.92 21.74 -4.10
N THR A 194 16.34 20.93 -5.08
CA THR A 194 15.80 20.92 -6.45
C THR A 194 15.17 19.58 -6.82
N LEU A 195 14.38 19.54 -7.90
CA LEU A 195 13.87 18.28 -8.44
C LEU A 195 14.98 17.33 -8.92
N LYS A 196 16.12 17.88 -9.38
CA LYS A 196 17.30 17.08 -9.70
C LYS A 196 17.88 16.39 -8.47
N ASP A 197 17.99 17.13 -7.37
CA ASP A 197 18.48 16.57 -6.10
C ASP A 197 17.51 15.51 -5.58
N LEU A 198 16.20 15.77 -5.65
CA LEU A 198 15.16 14.81 -5.29
C LEU A 198 15.29 13.50 -6.08
N LEU A 199 15.44 13.58 -7.41
CA LEU A 199 15.67 12.39 -8.24
C LEU A 199 16.94 11.64 -7.84
N LYS A 200 18.04 12.37 -7.56
CA LYS A 200 19.30 11.75 -7.13
C LYS A 200 19.11 11.04 -5.78
N THR A 201 18.47 11.70 -4.84
CA THR A 201 18.17 11.19 -3.50
C THR A 201 17.30 9.93 -3.56
N LEU A 202 16.23 9.91 -4.36
CA LEU A 202 15.42 8.69 -4.53
C LEU A 202 16.24 7.53 -5.08
N LYS A 203 17.15 7.79 -6.04
CA LYS A 203 18.01 6.77 -6.66
C LYS A 203 19.10 6.21 -5.74
N GLU A 204 19.25 6.75 -4.53
CA GLU A 204 20.11 6.17 -3.49
C GLU A 204 19.43 4.97 -2.81
N VAL A 205 18.10 4.91 -2.82
CA VAL A 205 17.33 3.79 -2.25
C VAL A 205 17.49 2.57 -3.19
N PRO A 206 17.83 1.37 -2.66
CA PRO A 206 18.17 0.22 -3.49
C PRO A 206 17.09 -0.21 -4.50
N GLU A 207 15.82 -0.18 -4.11
CA GLU A 207 14.69 -0.55 -4.98
C GLU A 207 14.59 0.39 -6.18
N TYR A 208 14.67 1.70 -5.94
CA TYR A 208 14.64 2.69 -7.02
C TYR A 208 15.91 2.64 -7.88
N LYS A 209 17.07 2.32 -7.28
CA LYS A 209 18.31 2.11 -8.02
C LYS A 209 18.21 0.91 -8.97
N GLU A 210 17.62 -0.19 -8.53
CA GLU A 210 17.37 -1.35 -9.37
C GLU A 210 16.32 -1.03 -10.46
N ALA A 211 15.25 -0.32 -10.10
CA ALA A 211 14.24 0.11 -11.06
C ALA A 211 14.81 0.96 -12.20
N VAL A 212 15.81 1.82 -11.93
CA VAL A 212 16.52 2.55 -13.00
C VAL A 212 17.16 1.60 -14.01
N ARG A 213 17.75 0.48 -13.57
CA ARG A 213 18.37 -0.52 -14.48
C ARG A 213 17.33 -1.25 -15.33
N LEU A 214 16.10 -1.33 -14.84
CA LEU A 214 14.94 -1.91 -15.53
C LEU A 214 14.17 -0.87 -16.35
N ASN A 215 14.71 0.35 -16.53
CA ASN A 215 14.05 1.47 -17.22
C ASN A 215 12.73 1.94 -16.58
N ALA A 216 12.55 1.69 -15.29
CA ALA A 216 11.35 2.03 -14.51
C ALA A 216 11.68 2.90 -13.28
N GLY A 217 12.78 3.65 -13.33
CA GLY A 217 13.24 4.47 -12.21
C GLY A 217 12.51 5.80 -12.02
N PRO A 218 12.79 6.52 -10.92
CA PRO A 218 12.17 7.80 -10.62
C PRO A 218 12.30 8.82 -11.76
N THR A 219 11.20 9.50 -12.08
CA THR A 219 11.06 10.41 -13.22
C THR A 219 10.29 11.68 -12.84
N ILE A 220 10.78 12.85 -13.26
CA ILE A 220 10.03 14.11 -13.17
C ILE A 220 8.99 14.11 -14.30
N VAL A 221 7.71 14.14 -13.94
CA VAL A 221 6.60 14.18 -14.91
C VAL A 221 6.06 15.60 -15.06
N ILE A 222 6.14 16.41 -14.00
CA ILE A 222 5.80 17.83 -14.03
C ILE A 222 6.90 18.62 -13.31
N GLY A 223 7.42 19.64 -14.00
CA GLY A 223 8.52 20.48 -13.51
C GLY A 223 9.77 20.32 -14.38
N SER A 224 10.88 20.90 -13.92
CA SER A 224 12.20 20.73 -14.56
C SER A 224 13.27 20.50 -13.48
N PRO A 225 14.38 19.82 -13.81
CA PRO A 225 15.40 19.44 -12.83
C PRO A 225 15.90 20.60 -11.95
N GLU A 226 15.99 21.81 -12.50
CA GLU A 226 16.54 23.01 -11.84
C GLU A 226 15.53 23.70 -10.92
N ARG A 227 14.25 23.35 -10.97
CA ARG A 227 13.23 23.97 -10.12
C ARG A 227 13.43 23.54 -8.66
N ARG A 228 13.17 24.49 -7.76
CA ARG A 228 13.15 24.22 -6.31
C ARG A 228 11.99 23.28 -5.97
N ALA A 229 12.25 22.29 -5.12
CA ALA A 229 11.25 21.29 -4.75
C ALA A 229 10.11 21.87 -3.88
N GLY A 230 10.39 22.88 -3.07
CA GLY A 230 9.41 23.44 -2.13
C GLY A 230 9.04 22.42 -1.04
N LYS A 231 7.81 22.48 -0.53
CA LYS A 231 7.30 21.46 0.39
C LYS A 231 7.07 20.15 -0.38
N ILE A 232 7.84 19.13 -0.06
CA ILE A 232 7.71 17.79 -0.65
C ILE A 232 6.72 17.00 0.19
N VAL A 233 5.74 16.37 -0.47
CA VAL A 233 4.81 15.44 0.15
C VAL A 233 4.92 14.11 -0.59
N VAL A 234 5.17 13.05 0.18
CA VAL A 234 5.07 11.68 -0.29
C VAL A 234 3.61 11.24 -0.19
N ASP A 235 3.08 10.72 -1.29
CA ASP A 235 1.71 10.24 -1.41
C ASP A 235 1.73 8.83 -2.04
N MET A 236 1.84 7.84 -1.16
CA MET A 236 2.01 6.42 -1.50
C MET A 236 0.97 5.52 -0.81
N THR A 237 -0.01 6.08 -0.09
CA THR A 237 -0.94 5.29 0.73
C THR A 237 -2.38 5.79 0.62
N GLY A 238 -3.32 4.99 1.10
CA GLY A 238 -4.76 5.25 1.03
C GLY A 238 -5.48 4.40 0.00
N GLY A 239 -4.94 3.23 -0.35
CA GLY A 239 -5.59 2.21 -1.18
C GLY A 239 -5.51 2.44 -2.69
N THR A 240 -5.80 3.65 -3.20
CA THR A 240 -5.64 3.95 -4.63
C THR A 240 -5.61 5.46 -4.88
N GLY A 241 -5.49 5.88 -6.14
CA GLY A 241 -5.47 7.31 -6.49
C GLY A 241 -6.71 8.07 -5.99
N GLY A 242 -6.45 9.16 -5.26
CA GLY A 242 -7.46 10.04 -4.64
C GLY A 242 -8.27 10.88 -5.63
N SER A 243 -8.86 11.98 -5.15
CA SER A 243 -9.62 12.90 -6.02
C SER A 243 -8.70 13.89 -6.71
N GLU A 244 -8.96 14.19 -7.98
CA GLU A 244 -8.25 15.25 -8.72
C GLU A 244 -8.52 16.64 -8.15
N ASP A 245 -9.66 16.84 -7.49
CA ASP A 245 -10.01 18.10 -6.85
C ASP A 245 -9.08 18.43 -5.67
N ALA A 246 -8.26 17.46 -5.23
CA ALA A 246 -7.29 17.66 -4.16
C ALA A 246 -6.15 18.61 -4.56
N TYR A 247 -5.74 18.67 -5.84
CA TYR A 247 -4.54 19.43 -6.24
C TYR A 247 -4.66 20.92 -5.96
N ALA A 248 -5.81 21.54 -6.25
CA ALA A 248 -6.03 22.96 -5.93
C ALA A 248 -5.93 23.24 -4.42
N ARG A 249 -6.40 22.30 -3.58
CA ARG A 249 -6.35 22.39 -2.12
C ARG A 249 -4.94 22.20 -1.60
N LEU A 250 -4.20 21.23 -2.13
CA LEU A 250 -2.80 20.98 -1.81
C LEU A 250 -1.90 22.16 -2.18
N ALA A 251 -2.13 22.79 -3.33
CA ALA A 251 -1.41 23.98 -3.75
C ALA A 251 -1.63 25.14 -2.77
N THR A 252 -2.90 25.35 -2.37
CA THR A 252 -3.26 26.35 -1.35
C THR A 252 -2.63 26.05 0.00
N ALA A 253 -2.50 24.76 0.35
CA ALA A 253 -1.83 24.28 1.56
C ALA A 253 -0.29 24.32 1.49
N GLY A 254 0.27 24.86 0.41
CA GLY A 254 1.69 25.12 0.23
C GLY A 254 2.49 23.91 -0.23
N VAL A 255 1.86 22.85 -0.74
CA VAL A 255 2.56 21.71 -1.34
C VAL A 255 3.22 22.15 -2.65
N GLY A 256 4.54 21.96 -2.74
CA GLY A 256 5.33 22.35 -3.91
C GLY A 256 5.64 21.18 -4.85
N THR A 257 5.84 19.98 -4.29
CA THR A 257 6.15 18.77 -5.03
C THR A 257 5.46 17.56 -4.42
N LEU A 258 4.84 16.73 -5.25
CA LEU A 258 4.34 15.41 -4.88
C LEU A 258 5.29 14.33 -5.38
N VAL A 259 5.58 13.36 -4.52
CA VAL A 259 6.29 12.13 -4.87
C VAL A 259 5.28 10.99 -4.78
N VAL A 260 4.97 10.38 -5.92
CA VAL A 260 3.90 9.38 -6.06
C VAL A 260 4.42 8.11 -6.74
N MET A 261 3.69 7.00 -6.59
CA MET A 261 4.01 5.74 -7.28
C MET A 261 3.73 5.82 -8.79
N HIS A 262 2.61 6.45 -9.14
CA HIS A 262 2.11 6.63 -10.49
C HIS A 262 1.16 7.85 -10.54
N ILE A 263 0.84 8.35 -11.73
CA ILE A 263 -0.15 9.42 -11.91
C ILE A 263 -0.91 9.21 -13.22
N SER A 264 -2.24 9.35 -13.19
CA SER A 264 -3.04 9.32 -14.43
C SER A 264 -2.94 10.66 -15.18
N GLU A 265 -3.29 10.69 -16.47
CA GLU A 265 -3.33 11.95 -17.22
C GLU A 265 -4.27 13.00 -16.65
N LYS A 266 -5.39 12.58 -16.04
CA LYS A 266 -6.36 13.49 -15.43
C LYS A 266 -5.74 14.21 -14.23
N HIS A 267 -5.16 13.41 -13.34
CA HIS A 267 -4.42 13.88 -12.16
C HIS A 267 -3.18 14.73 -12.54
N ARG A 268 -2.45 14.33 -13.59
CA ARG A 268 -1.29 15.08 -14.12
C ARG A 268 -1.69 16.48 -14.56
N LYS A 269 -2.78 16.62 -15.31
CA LYS A 269 -3.27 17.92 -15.78
C LYS A 269 -3.68 18.82 -14.62
N GLU A 270 -4.36 18.29 -13.61
CA GLU A 270 -4.74 19.07 -12.42
C GLU A 270 -3.53 19.51 -11.60
N ALA A 271 -2.53 18.64 -11.41
CA ALA A 271 -1.28 19.03 -10.76
C ALA A 271 -0.58 20.17 -11.52
N GLU A 272 -0.49 20.06 -12.84
CA GLU A 272 0.13 21.07 -13.71
C GLU A 272 -0.62 22.41 -13.66
N ALA A 273 -1.96 22.37 -13.75
CA ALA A 273 -2.83 23.54 -13.67
C ALA A 273 -2.70 24.28 -12.32
N ASN A 274 -2.42 23.54 -11.24
CA ASN A 274 -2.25 24.07 -9.90
C ASN A 274 -0.78 24.29 -9.51
N HIS A 275 0.14 24.25 -10.49
CA HIS A 275 1.59 24.49 -10.30
C HIS A 275 2.28 23.55 -9.30
N ILE A 276 1.72 22.36 -9.09
CA ILE A 276 2.34 21.32 -8.27
C ILE A 276 3.28 20.50 -9.16
N GLN A 277 4.53 20.37 -8.71
CA GLN A 277 5.51 19.51 -9.36
C GLN A 277 5.25 18.05 -9.00
N VAL A 278 5.55 17.13 -9.91
CA VAL A 278 5.30 15.70 -9.69
C VAL A 278 6.51 14.89 -10.09
N VAL A 279 7.00 14.10 -9.14
CA VAL A 279 7.96 13.03 -9.37
C VAL A 279 7.26 11.70 -9.20
N VAL A 280 7.25 10.90 -10.27
CA VAL A 280 6.80 9.51 -10.21
C VAL A 280 7.99 8.66 -9.83
N ALA A 281 7.99 8.06 -8.65
CA ALA A 281 9.10 7.27 -8.11
C ALA A 281 9.22 5.88 -8.79
N GLY A 282 8.10 5.38 -9.32
CA GLY A 282 7.98 4.07 -9.96
C GLY A 282 7.15 3.12 -9.10
N HIS A 283 6.11 2.53 -9.69
CA HIS A 283 5.11 1.72 -8.99
C HIS A 283 5.72 0.48 -8.35
N MET A 284 6.24 -0.46 -9.16
CA MET A 284 6.83 -1.71 -8.65
C MET A 284 7.95 -1.49 -7.63
N ALA A 285 8.74 -0.43 -7.79
CA ALA A 285 9.83 -0.12 -6.87
C ALA A 285 9.33 0.38 -5.51
N SER A 286 8.23 1.15 -5.51
CA SER A 286 7.62 1.67 -4.28
C SER A 286 6.91 0.56 -3.51
N ASP A 287 6.12 -0.27 -4.20
CA ASP A 287 5.47 -1.44 -3.60
C ASP A 287 6.50 -2.44 -3.06
N SER A 288 7.56 -2.68 -3.84
CA SER A 288 8.67 -3.53 -3.42
C SER A 288 9.36 -2.98 -2.17
N LEU A 289 9.54 -1.67 -2.07
CA LEU A 289 10.13 -1.05 -0.88
C LEU A 289 9.24 -1.26 0.35
N GLY A 290 7.94 -0.99 0.24
CA GLY A 290 6.97 -1.24 1.31
C GLY A 290 6.95 -2.71 1.75
N LEU A 291 6.86 -3.63 0.78
CA LEU A 291 6.93 -5.06 1.03
C LEU A 291 8.28 -5.47 1.64
N ASN A 292 9.41 -4.99 1.14
CA ASN A 292 10.74 -5.35 1.65
C ASN A 292 10.89 -4.96 3.13
N LEU A 293 10.43 -3.77 3.52
CA LEU A 293 10.47 -3.32 4.91
C LEU A 293 9.72 -4.27 5.85
N PHE A 294 8.59 -4.85 5.39
CA PHE A 294 7.87 -5.88 6.12
C PHE A 294 8.54 -7.26 6.03
N LEU A 295 8.93 -7.71 4.84
CA LEU A 295 9.52 -9.03 4.61
C LEU A 295 10.86 -9.20 5.35
N ASP A 296 11.60 -8.12 5.58
CA ASP A 296 12.80 -8.13 6.42
C ASP A 296 12.48 -8.52 7.87
N GLU A 297 11.29 -8.18 8.41
CA GLU A 297 10.83 -8.68 9.71
C GLU A 297 10.66 -10.21 9.73
N LEU A 298 10.18 -10.79 8.62
CA LEU A 298 10.02 -12.24 8.49
C LEU A 298 11.37 -12.93 8.37
N VAL A 299 12.31 -12.36 7.59
CA VAL A 299 13.67 -12.89 7.45
C VAL A 299 14.40 -12.92 8.79
N ARG A 300 14.31 -11.86 9.61
CA ARG A 300 14.89 -11.85 10.98
C ARG A 300 14.37 -12.98 11.87
N ARG A 301 13.18 -13.52 11.56
CA ARG A 301 12.54 -14.62 12.29
C ARG A 301 12.73 -15.97 11.61
N GLY A 302 13.65 -16.06 10.64
CA GLY A 302 14.06 -17.29 9.98
C GLY A 302 13.15 -17.76 8.85
N ILE A 303 12.25 -16.91 8.34
CA ILE A 303 11.39 -17.23 7.20
C ILE A 303 12.14 -16.94 5.90
N GLU A 304 12.19 -17.93 5.01
CA GLU A 304 12.75 -17.78 3.66
C GLU A 304 11.75 -17.06 2.75
N ILE A 305 12.22 -16.06 2.00
CA ILE A 305 11.41 -15.33 1.02
C ILE A 305 11.85 -15.70 -0.39
N VAL A 306 10.89 -16.14 -1.21
CA VAL A 306 11.04 -16.35 -2.65
C VAL A 306 10.35 -15.20 -3.36
N PRO A 307 11.09 -14.27 -3.98
CA PRO A 307 10.49 -13.14 -4.68
C PRO A 307 10.04 -13.52 -6.09
N CYS A 308 8.89 -12.99 -6.53
CA CYS A 308 8.42 -13.04 -7.91
C CYS A 308 7.50 -11.85 -8.23
N ALA A 309 6.90 -11.85 -9.43
CA ALA A 309 5.82 -10.97 -9.84
C ALA A 309 5.99 -9.49 -9.45
N GLY A 310 7.09 -8.88 -9.91
CA GLY A 310 7.37 -7.45 -9.71
C GLY A 310 8.14 -7.10 -8.42
N LEU A 311 8.29 -8.03 -7.47
CA LEU A 311 9.04 -7.77 -6.24
C LEU A 311 10.55 -7.65 -6.50
N LEU A 312 11.06 -6.42 -6.44
CA LEU A 312 12.49 -6.08 -6.40
C LEU A 312 13.02 -6.34 -4.99
N ARG A 313 13.36 -7.59 -4.68
CA ARG A 313 13.78 -8.00 -3.33
C ARG A 313 15.11 -7.35 -2.92
N VAL A 314 15.08 -6.60 -1.82
CA VAL A 314 16.26 -6.02 -1.16
C VAL A 314 16.26 -6.45 0.30
N ASN A 315 17.14 -7.38 0.66
CA ASN A 315 17.24 -7.88 2.03
C ASN A 315 18.18 -6.98 2.88
N ARG A 316 17.61 -6.18 3.78
CA ARG A 316 18.39 -5.29 4.67
C ARG A 316 18.87 -5.97 5.96
N THR A 317 18.55 -7.24 6.16
CA THR A 317 18.98 -8.01 7.35
C THR A 317 20.41 -8.53 7.24
N ALA A 318 20.97 -8.59 6.03
CA ALA A 318 22.35 -9.02 5.79
C ALA A 318 23.40 -7.93 6.09
N GLU A 319 22.96 -6.70 6.40
CA GLU A 319 23.80 -5.54 6.69
C GLU A 319 23.89 -5.21 8.20
N GLN A 320 23.41 -6.10 9.08
CA GLN A 320 23.50 -5.97 10.55
C GLN A 320 24.24 -7.14 11.20
#